data_AF-A0A9X2SYV0-F1
#
_entry.id   AF-A0A9X2SYV0-F1
#
_cell.length_a   1.000
_cell.length_b   1.000
_cell.length_c   1.000
_cell.angle_alpha   90.00
_cell.angle_beta   90.00
_cell.angle_gamma   90.00
#
_symmetry.space_group_name_H-M   'P 1'
#
loop_
_entity.id
_entity.type
_entity.pdbx_description
1 polymer ?
#
loop_
_entity_poly.entity_id
_entity_poly.type
_entity_poly.pdbx_seq_one_letter_code
_entity_poly.pdbx_strand_id
1 'polypeptide(L)'
;MENKIQELTDKIYREGVEKGNEEAQKLIAKAQEEAKRIIEDARKEADSIVATAHRSADELAENTKSELKLFAGQAVNALKSEIATLVTDNIVNADVEAFAANKDYLNAFIVALASKWSVNEPIVISTADAEGLTKYFSAKARNLLDKGVKIEQVNGIKTLFSVSPADGSYKVNFGEEEFMNYFKEFLRPQLVEMLF
;
A
#
# COMPACT_ATOMS: atom_id res chain seq x y z
N MET A 1 37.02 97.27 -35.36
CA MET A 1 35.80 96.44 -35.34
C MET A 1 36.13 94.96 -35.48
N GLU A 2 37.16 94.57 -36.23
CA GLU A 2 37.64 93.17 -36.34
C GLU A 2 37.97 92.49 -34.99
N ASN A 3 38.73 93.14 -34.08
CA ASN A 3 39.09 92.54 -32.79
C ASN A 3 37.89 92.14 -31.90
N LYS A 4 36.77 92.88 -31.97
CA LYS A 4 35.57 92.56 -31.17
C LYS A 4 34.80 91.36 -31.72
N ILE A 5 34.82 91.16 -33.03
CA ILE A 5 34.18 89.98 -33.64
C ILE A 5 35.01 88.74 -33.34
N GLN A 6 36.33 88.83 -33.39
CA GLN A 6 37.23 87.71 -33.11
C GLN A 6 37.14 87.24 -31.65
N GLU A 7 37.08 88.16 -30.68
CA GLU A 7 36.82 87.83 -29.28
C GLU A 7 35.45 87.16 -29.06
N LEU A 8 34.40 87.62 -29.76
CA LEU A 8 33.07 87.02 -29.68
C LEU A 8 33.05 85.61 -30.29
N THR A 9 33.75 85.39 -31.40
CA THR A 9 33.88 84.07 -32.01
C THR A 9 34.66 83.11 -31.12
N ASP A 10 35.77 83.54 -30.53
CA ASP A 10 36.55 82.73 -29.59
C ASP A 10 35.76 82.41 -28.33
N LYS A 11 34.96 83.36 -27.83
CA LYS A 11 34.09 83.14 -26.67
C LYS A 11 32.97 82.14 -26.98
N ILE A 12 32.30 82.26 -28.13
CA ILE A 12 31.25 81.32 -28.56
C ILE A 12 31.83 79.93 -28.79
N TYR A 13 33.02 79.84 -29.39
CA TYR A 13 33.71 78.56 -29.59
C TYR A 13 34.04 77.91 -28.24
N ARG A 14 34.60 78.69 -27.29
CA ARG A 14 34.96 78.19 -25.97
C ARG A 14 33.74 77.77 -25.14
N GLU A 15 32.68 78.57 -25.14
CA GLU A 15 31.40 78.23 -24.47
C GLU A 15 30.73 77.01 -25.13
N GLY A 16 30.80 76.89 -26.46
CA GLY A 16 30.29 75.74 -27.20
C GLY A 16 31.05 74.45 -26.90
N VAL A 17 32.38 74.53 -26.84
CA VAL A 17 33.26 73.40 -26.49
C VAL A 17 33.10 73.01 -25.02
N GLU A 18 32.98 73.96 -24.10
CA GLU A 18 32.71 73.69 -22.67
C GLU A 18 31.36 73.00 -22.48
N LYS A 19 30.28 73.53 -23.06
CA LYS A 19 28.95 72.90 -22.98
C LYS A 19 28.94 71.51 -23.63
N GLY A 20 29.64 71.33 -24.74
CA GLY A 20 29.80 70.03 -25.39
C GLY A 20 30.53 69.03 -24.49
N ASN A 21 31.60 69.45 -23.82
CA ASN A 21 32.35 68.62 -22.88
C ASN A 21 31.54 68.28 -21.63
N GLU A 22 30.79 69.22 -21.06
CA GLU A 22 29.90 68.95 -19.93
C GLU A 22 28.85 67.89 -20.27
N GLU A 23 28.23 68.00 -21.45
CA GLU A 23 27.18 67.07 -21.85
C GLU A 23 27.74 65.69 -22.23
N ALA A 24 28.94 65.64 -22.80
CA ALA A 24 29.68 64.39 -22.99
C ALA A 24 30.01 63.72 -21.64
N GLN A 25 30.48 64.48 -20.65
CA GLN A 25 30.77 63.94 -19.31
C GLN A 25 29.51 63.42 -18.62
N LYS A 26 28.37 64.15 -18.71
CA LYS A 26 27.09 63.67 -18.19
C LYS A 26 26.65 62.36 -18.86
N LEU A 27 26.84 62.24 -20.17
CA LEU A 27 26.46 61.04 -20.90
C LEU A 27 27.32 59.84 -20.51
N ILE A 28 28.63 60.05 -20.35
CA ILE A 28 29.56 59.02 -19.85
C ILE A 28 29.20 58.60 -18.42
N ALA A 29 28.92 59.56 -17.54
CA ALA A 29 28.53 59.28 -16.15
C ALA A 29 27.24 58.46 -16.10
N LYS A 30 26.21 58.83 -16.89
CA LYS A 30 24.97 58.05 -16.99
C LYS A 30 25.22 56.64 -17.53
N ALA A 31 26.05 56.49 -18.57
CA ALA A 31 26.37 55.18 -19.13
C ALA A 31 27.12 54.29 -18.12
N GLN A 32 28.02 54.86 -17.32
CA GLN A 32 28.72 54.15 -16.25
C GLN A 32 27.77 53.72 -15.13
N GLU A 33 26.81 54.57 -14.76
CA GLU A 33 25.79 54.26 -13.74
C GLU A 33 24.86 53.13 -14.24
N GLU A 34 24.38 53.22 -15.48
CA GLU A 34 23.54 52.19 -16.10
C GLU A 34 24.29 50.84 -16.18
N ALA A 35 25.56 50.87 -16.59
CA ALA A 35 26.41 49.67 -16.65
C ALA A 35 26.59 49.03 -15.27
N LYS A 36 26.81 49.84 -14.21
CA LYS A 36 26.87 49.34 -12.84
C LYS A 36 25.55 48.69 -12.43
N ARG A 37 24.41 49.34 -12.72
CA ARG A 37 23.09 48.80 -12.40
C ARG A 37 22.84 47.46 -13.08
N ILE A 38 23.17 47.34 -14.38
CA ILE A 38 23.03 46.08 -15.13
C ILE A 38 23.87 44.97 -14.49
N ILE A 39 25.11 45.25 -14.08
CA ILE A 39 25.97 44.27 -13.44
C ILE A 39 25.44 43.86 -12.05
N GLU A 40 24.93 44.81 -11.27
CA GLU A 40 24.32 44.52 -9.97
C GLU A 40 23.05 43.68 -10.10
N ASP A 41 22.17 44.02 -11.05
CA ASP A 41 20.95 43.27 -11.30
C ASP A 41 21.26 41.86 -11.79
N ALA A 42 22.21 41.69 -12.72
CA ALA A 42 22.66 40.39 -13.19
C ALA A 42 23.27 39.54 -12.06
N ARG A 43 24.02 40.15 -11.13
CA ARG A 43 24.55 39.44 -9.95
C ARG A 43 23.43 39.00 -9.01
N LYS A 44 22.45 39.86 -8.72
CA LYS A 44 21.29 39.49 -7.89
C LYS A 44 20.50 38.36 -8.52
N GLU A 45 20.30 38.38 -9.83
CA GLU A 45 19.61 37.31 -10.55
C GLU A 45 20.40 36.00 -10.51
N ALA A 46 21.71 36.05 -10.73
CA ALA A 46 22.58 34.88 -10.60
C ALA A 46 22.56 34.29 -9.18
N ASP A 47 22.66 35.12 -8.15
CA ASP A 47 22.59 34.70 -6.74
C ASP A 47 21.22 34.06 -6.43
N SER A 48 20.14 34.63 -6.97
CA SER A 48 18.78 34.10 -6.82
C SER A 48 18.61 32.74 -7.49
N ILE A 49 19.16 32.57 -8.70
CA ILE A 49 19.14 31.29 -9.43
C ILE A 49 19.91 30.23 -8.64
N VAL A 50 21.12 30.56 -8.16
CA VAL A 50 21.94 29.63 -7.37
C VAL A 50 21.25 29.26 -6.06
N ALA A 51 20.68 30.23 -5.35
CA ALA A 51 19.94 29.97 -4.10
C ALA A 51 18.72 29.08 -4.34
N THR A 52 17.99 29.31 -5.43
CA THR A 52 16.84 28.48 -5.81
C THR A 52 17.27 27.07 -6.19
N ALA A 53 18.35 26.92 -6.96
CA ALA A 53 18.90 25.63 -7.34
C ALA A 53 19.34 24.82 -6.11
N HIS A 54 19.99 25.44 -5.13
CA HIS A 54 20.35 24.79 -3.87
C HIS A 54 19.13 24.36 -3.08
N ARG A 55 18.13 25.23 -2.91
CA ARG A 55 16.89 24.88 -2.21
C ARG A 55 16.19 23.69 -2.87
N SER A 56 16.05 23.69 -4.20
CA SER A 56 15.44 22.59 -4.93
C SER A 56 16.23 21.29 -4.80
N ALA A 57 17.58 21.37 -4.77
CA ALA A 57 18.42 20.19 -4.56
C ALA A 57 18.27 19.61 -3.16
N ASP A 58 18.21 20.45 -2.13
CA ASP A 58 17.99 20.04 -0.74
C ASP A 58 16.60 19.41 -0.56
N GLU A 59 15.57 20.03 -1.14
CA GLU A 59 14.20 19.50 -1.15
C GLU A 59 14.14 18.14 -1.86
N LEU A 60 14.77 18.00 -3.01
CA LEU A 60 14.84 16.74 -3.74
C LEU A 60 15.54 15.64 -2.91
N ALA A 61 16.63 15.98 -2.23
CA ALA A 61 17.37 15.04 -1.40
C ALA A 61 16.53 14.54 -0.20
N GLU A 62 15.85 15.46 0.51
CA GLU A 62 14.99 15.10 1.65
C GLU A 62 13.74 14.32 1.21
N ASN A 63 13.14 14.69 0.07
CA ASN A 63 12.02 13.94 -0.50
C ASN A 63 12.46 12.52 -0.90
N THR A 64 13.59 12.40 -1.61
CA THR A 64 14.14 11.09 -2.02
C THR A 64 14.44 10.20 -0.81
N LYS A 65 15.03 10.77 0.25
CA LYS A 65 15.30 10.03 1.49
C LYS A 65 14.03 9.54 2.17
N SER A 66 12.98 10.37 2.18
CA SER A 66 11.67 10.02 2.74
C SER A 66 11.01 8.90 1.93
N GLU A 67 11.07 8.96 0.60
CA GLU A 67 10.59 7.90 -0.30
C GLU A 67 11.35 6.59 -0.10
N LEU A 68 12.69 6.64 0.00
CA LEU A 68 13.51 5.46 0.28
C LEU A 68 13.13 4.80 1.61
N LYS A 69 12.90 5.61 2.66
CA LYS A 69 12.46 5.08 3.95
C LYS A 69 11.07 4.44 3.86
N LEU A 70 10.16 5.02 3.10
CA LEU A 70 8.84 4.45 2.85
C LEU A 70 8.96 3.11 2.13
N PHE A 71 9.72 3.03 1.04
CA PHE A 71 9.93 1.80 0.29
C PHE A 71 10.63 0.72 1.12
N ALA A 72 11.63 1.10 1.94
CA ALA A 72 12.26 0.18 2.87
C ALA A 72 11.24 -0.37 3.88
N GLY A 73 10.38 0.47 4.44
CA GLY A 73 9.29 0.05 5.33
C GLY A 73 8.31 -0.89 4.64
N GLN A 74 7.92 -0.59 3.40
CA GLN A 74 7.06 -1.46 2.59
C GLN A 74 7.71 -2.81 2.30
N ALA A 75 9.00 -2.83 1.95
CA ALA A 75 9.75 -4.06 1.70
C ALA A 75 9.85 -4.93 2.96
N VAL A 76 10.12 -4.32 4.12
CA VAL A 76 10.13 -5.03 5.41
C VAL A 76 8.74 -5.59 5.71
N ASN A 77 7.67 -4.82 5.55
CA ASN A 77 6.32 -5.31 5.81
C ASN A 77 5.90 -6.43 4.85
N ALA A 78 6.28 -6.34 3.58
CA ALA A 78 6.08 -7.42 2.62
C ALA A 78 6.82 -8.69 3.06
N LEU A 79 8.08 -8.57 3.46
CA LEU A 79 8.87 -9.70 3.96
C LEU A 79 8.25 -10.30 5.23
N LYS A 80 7.80 -9.48 6.18
CA LYS A 80 7.08 -9.94 7.38
C LYS A 80 5.83 -10.75 7.02
N SER A 81 5.05 -10.25 6.06
CA SER A 81 3.85 -10.92 5.56
C SER A 81 4.16 -12.25 4.87
N GLU A 82 5.21 -12.32 4.06
CA GLU A 82 5.67 -13.56 3.42
C GLU A 82 6.13 -14.59 4.47
N ILE A 83 6.92 -14.16 5.45
CA ILE A 83 7.36 -15.04 6.55
C ILE A 83 6.15 -15.59 7.32
N ALA A 84 5.20 -14.73 7.69
CA ALA A 84 3.99 -15.16 8.37
C ALA A 84 3.20 -16.16 7.53
N THR A 85 3.09 -15.94 6.22
CA THR A 85 2.41 -16.85 5.28
C THR A 85 3.11 -18.21 5.24
N LEU A 86 4.43 -18.23 5.06
CA LEU A 86 5.22 -19.46 5.00
C LEU A 86 5.14 -20.27 6.30
N VAL A 87 5.22 -19.61 7.45
CA VAL A 87 5.09 -20.27 8.76
C VAL A 87 3.68 -20.83 8.94
N THR A 88 2.66 -20.04 8.57
CA THR A 88 1.26 -20.49 8.64
C THR A 88 1.04 -21.70 7.74
N ASP A 89 1.54 -21.67 6.50
CA ASP A 89 1.42 -22.78 5.55
C ASP A 89 2.10 -24.05 6.07
N ASN A 90 3.29 -23.92 6.68
CA ASN A 90 4.01 -25.07 7.23
C ASN A 90 3.26 -25.74 8.38
N ILE A 91 2.69 -24.94 9.29
CA ILE A 91 1.92 -25.44 10.44
C ILE A 91 0.61 -26.08 9.95
N VAL A 92 -0.13 -25.37 9.10
CA VAL A 92 -1.50 -25.77 8.73
C VAL A 92 -1.52 -27.02 7.85
N ASN A 93 -0.60 -27.18 6.90
CA ASN A 93 -0.67 -28.29 5.95
C ASN A 93 -0.57 -29.65 6.65
N ALA A 94 0.44 -29.85 7.52
CA ALA A 94 0.64 -31.13 8.20
C ALA A 94 -0.47 -31.42 9.22
N ASP A 95 -0.92 -30.39 9.96
CA ASP A 95 -1.94 -30.56 11.00
C ASP A 95 -3.34 -30.79 10.41
N VAL A 96 -3.68 -30.14 9.29
CA VAL A 96 -4.98 -30.32 8.61
C VAL A 96 -5.05 -31.67 7.92
N GLU A 97 -3.98 -32.14 7.27
CA GLU A 97 -3.94 -33.49 6.71
C GLU A 97 -4.11 -34.55 7.82
N ALA A 98 -3.42 -34.40 8.95
CA ALA A 98 -3.54 -35.30 10.09
C ALA A 98 -4.95 -35.28 10.70
N PHE A 99 -5.58 -34.10 10.80
CA PHE A 99 -6.96 -33.95 11.26
C PHE A 99 -7.97 -34.60 10.30
N ALA A 100 -7.85 -34.35 8.99
CA ALA A 100 -8.73 -34.90 7.96
C ALA A 100 -8.62 -36.43 7.86
N ALA A 101 -7.42 -36.97 8.03
CA ALA A 101 -7.19 -38.42 8.08
C ALA A 101 -7.75 -39.08 9.36
N ASN A 102 -7.88 -38.33 10.47
CA ASN A 102 -8.42 -38.84 11.71
C ASN A 102 -9.95 -38.84 11.71
N LYS A 103 -10.52 -40.00 11.37
CA LYS A 103 -11.97 -40.22 11.28
C LYS A 103 -12.73 -39.90 12.57
N ASP A 104 -12.16 -40.17 13.74
CA ASP A 104 -12.84 -39.88 15.00
C ASP A 104 -12.93 -38.38 15.28
N TYR A 105 -11.87 -37.62 15.00
CA TYR A 105 -11.86 -36.17 15.13
C TYR A 105 -12.75 -35.49 14.10
N LEU A 106 -12.69 -35.93 12.84
CA LEU A 106 -13.56 -35.43 11.78
C LEU A 106 -15.05 -35.69 12.12
N ASN A 107 -15.40 -36.89 12.57
CA ASN A 107 -16.77 -37.21 12.96
C ASN A 107 -17.23 -36.38 14.18
N ALA A 108 -16.36 -36.19 15.18
CA ALA A 108 -16.65 -35.33 16.32
C ALA A 108 -16.87 -33.87 15.90
N PHE A 109 -16.09 -33.37 14.95
CA PHE A 109 -16.26 -32.04 14.37
C PHE A 109 -17.60 -31.90 13.63
N ILE A 110 -17.96 -32.86 12.79
CA ILE A 110 -19.24 -32.87 12.07
C ILE A 110 -20.41 -32.86 13.07
N VAL A 111 -20.32 -33.63 14.17
CA VAL A 111 -21.32 -33.60 15.25
C VAL A 111 -21.41 -32.22 15.90
N ALA A 112 -20.27 -31.59 16.24
CA ALA A 112 -20.25 -30.27 16.84
C ALA A 112 -20.88 -29.22 15.92
N LEU A 113 -20.56 -29.25 14.63
CA LEU A 113 -21.13 -28.37 13.61
C LEU A 113 -22.64 -28.58 13.48
N ALA A 114 -23.08 -29.83 13.32
CA ALA A 114 -24.48 -30.19 13.23
C ALA A 114 -25.26 -29.74 14.46
N SER A 115 -24.68 -29.86 15.66
CA SER A 115 -25.33 -29.44 16.91
C SER A 115 -25.59 -27.94 17.00
N LYS A 116 -24.81 -27.11 16.28
CA LYS A 116 -24.99 -25.66 16.25
C LYS A 116 -25.97 -25.22 15.18
N TRP A 117 -25.96 -25.87 14.02
CA TRP A 117 -26.85 -25.52 12.90
C TRP A 117 -28.25 -26.11 13.02
N SER A 118 -28.36 -27.35 13.52
CA SER A 118 -29.65 -28.01 13.70
C SER A 118 -30.52 -27.40 14.81
N VAL A 119 -30.06 -26.31 15.44
CA VAL A 119 -30.85 -25.52 16.39
C VAL A 119 -31.89 -24.68 15.65
N ASN A 120 -31.54 -24.19 14.46
CA ASN A 120 -32.38 -23.24 13.72
C ASN A 120 -33.25 -23.94 12.66
N GLU A 121 -32.74 -24.98 12.02
CA GLU A 121 -33.42 -25.69 10.92
C GLU A 121 -32.93 -27.14 10.76
N PRO A 122 -33.74 -28.06 10.18
CA PRO A 122 -33.27 -29.38 9.80
C PRO A 122 -32.17 -29.26 8.73
N ILE A 123 -31.10 -30.04 8.87
CA ILE A 123 -29.95 -30.02 7.96
C ILE A 123 -29.69 -31.38 7.34
N VAL A 124 -29.05 -31.38 6.18
CA VAL A 124 -28.59 -32.54 5.44
C VAL A 124 -27.06 -32.49 5.37
N ILE A 125 -26.43 -33.58 5.79
CA ILE A 125 -24.98 -33.78 5.73
C ILE A 125 -24.71 -34.78 4.62
N SER A 126 -23.99 -34.36 3.58
CA SER A 126 -23.57 -35.26 2.51
C SER A 126 -22.10 -35.67 2.69
N THR A 127 -21.81 -36.96 2.57
CA THR A 127 -20.44 -37.50 2.67
C THR A 127 -20.28 -38.77 1.83
N ALA A 128 -19.04 -39.19 1.58
CA ALA A 128 -18.76 -40.47 0.89
C ALA A 128 -19.06 -41.69 1.78
N ASP A 129 -18.91 -41.57 3.11
CA ASP A 129 -19.15 -42.63 4.09
C ASP A 129 -20.35 -42.31 5.00
N ALA A 130 -21.54 -42.29 4.40
CA ALA A 130 -22.77 -42.00 5.14
C ALA A 130 -23.08 -43.08 6.19
N GLU A 131 -22.75 -44.35 5.91
CA GLU A 131 -23.02 -45.45 6.84
C GLU A 131 -22.18 -45.33 8.11
N GLY A 132 -20.86 -45.10 7.97
CA GLY A 132 -19.97 -44.89 9.11
C GLY A 132 -20.36 -43.67 9.94
N LEU A 133 -20.67 -42.55 9.28
CA LEU A 133 -21.08 -41.33 9.97
C LEU A 133 -22.42 -41.49 10.68
N THR A 134 -23.39 -42.19 10.07
CA THR A 134 -24.70 -42.47 10.68
C THR A 134 -24.56 -43.35 11.92
N LYS A 135 -23.69 -44.38 11.89
CA LYS A 135 -23.37 -45.19 13.07
C LYS A 135 -22.75 -44.35 14.19
N TYR A 136 -21.85 -43.44 13.85
CA TYR A 136 -21.22 -42.53 14.80
C TYR A 136 -22.26 -41.59 15.45
N PHE A 137 -23.11 -40.94 14.65
CA PHE A 137 -24.20 -40.09 15.13
C PHE A 137 -25.18 -40.87 16.01
N SER A 138 -25.54 -42.10 15.64
CA SER A 138 -26.43 -42.94 16.45
C SER A 138 -25.83 -43.26 17.83
N ALA A 139 -24.50 -43.44 17.90
CA ALA A 139 -23.81 -43.75 19.14
C ALA A 139 -23.52 -42.51 20.02
N LYS A 140 -23.24 -41.35 19.43
CA LYS A 140 -22.71 -40.17 20.14
C LYS A 140 -23.62 -38.95 20.11
N ALA A 141 -24.56 -38.86 19.18
CA ALA A 141 -25.34 -37.67 18.89
C ALA A 141 -26.77 -37.98 18.42
N ARG A 142 -27.40 -39.04 18.96
CA ARG A 142 -28.73 -39.51 18.54
C ARG A 142 -29.79 -38.41 18.53
N ASN A 143 -29.76 -37.54 19.54
CA ASN A 143 -30.66 -36.39 19.65
C ASN A 143 -30.61 -35.45 18.44
N LEU A 144 -29.49 -35.38 17.69
CA LEU A 144 -29.40 -34.56 16.48
C LEU A 144 -30.16 -35.20 15.31
N LEU A 145 -30.11 -36.54 15.19
CA LEU A 145 -30.90 -37.25 14.19
C LEU A 145 -32.40 -37.06 14.46
N ASP A 146 -32.81 -37.13 15.74
CA ASP A 146 -34.19 -36.89 16.15
C ASP A 146 -34.65 -35.45 15.88
N LYS A 147 -33.72 -34.48 15.83
CA LYS A 147 -33.97 -33.07 15.48
C LYS A 147 -33.98 -32.80 13.97
N GLY A 148 -33.89 -33.83 13.14
CA GLY A 148 -34.00 -33.71 11.68
C GLY A 148 -32.67 -33.54 10.95
N VAL A 149 -31.54 -33.87 11.57
CA VAL A 149 -30.27 -34.05 10.84
C VAL A 149 -30.36 -35.32 9.98
N LYS A 150 -30.26 -35.16 8.66
CA LYS A 150 -30.19 -36.27 7.70
C LYS A 150 -28.76 -36.45 7.21
N ILE A 151 -28.34 -37.69 7.00
CA ILE A 151 -27.02 -38.01 6.46
C ILE A 151 -27.23 -38.75 5.13
N GLU A 152 -26.61 -38.25 4.06
CA GLU A 152 -26.76 -38.77 2.71
C GLU A 152 -25.41 -39.17 2.11
N GLN A 153 -25.41 -40.27 1.36
CA GLN A 153 -24.24 -40.71 0.63
C GLN A 153 -24.19 -40.03 -0.73
N VAL A 154 -23.08 -39.36 -1.04
CA VAL A 154 -22.86 -38.74 -2.36
C VAL A 154 -21.57 -39.31 -2.97
N ASN A 155 -21.74 -40.01 -4.09
CA ASN A 155 -20.62 -40.56 -4.85
C ASN A 155 -19.90 -39.45 -5.62
N GLY A 156 -18.56 -39.45 -5.56
CA GLY A 156 -17.74 -38.46 -6.27
C GLY A 156 -17.74 -37.05 -5.64
N ILE A 157 -18.10 -36.94 -4.35
CA ILE A 157 -17.92 -35.68 -3.62
C ILE A 157 -16.42 -35.34 -3.58
N LYS A 158 -16.06 -34.13 -4.03
CA LYS A 158 -14.66 -33.65 -4.04
C LYS A 158 -14.18 -33.21 -2.66
N THR A 159 -15.10 -32.96 -1.75
CA THR A 159 -14.85 -32.50 -0.38
C THR A 159 -15.10 -33.63 0.63
N LEU A 160 -14.64 -33.47 1.88
CA LEU A 160 -14.79 -34.49 2.93
C LEU A 160 -16.26 -34.68 3.30
N PHE A 161 -16.98 -33.57 3.44
CA PHE A 161 -18.43 -33.55 3.61
C PHE A 161 -19.01 -32.20 3.16
N SER A 162 -20.33 -32.09 3.14
CA SER A 162 -21.04 -30.83 2.95
C SER A 162 -22.27 -30.76 3.85
N VAL A 163 -22.66 -29.55 4.23
CA VAL A 163 -23.85 -29.30 5.04
C VAL A 163 -24.76 -28.31 4.32
N SER A 164 -26.04 -28.65 4.21
CA SER A 164 -27.09 -27.79 3.65
C SER A 164 -28.34 -27.88 4.50
N PRO A 165 -29.23 -26.88 4.53
CA PRO A 165 -30.55 -27.07 5.11
C PRO A 165 -31.37 -28.08 4.29
N ALA A 166 -32.43 -28.60 4.89
CA ALA A 166 -33.33 -29.55 4.22
C ALA A 166 -34.10 -28.94 3.03
N ASP A 167 -34.22 -27.61 2.97
CA ASP A 167 -34.82 -26.89 1.84
C ASP A 167 -33.85 -26.66 0.67
N GLY A 168 -32.55 -26.95 0.86
CA GLY A 168 -31.51 -26.76 -0.14
C GLY A 168 -31.15 -25.31 -0.45
N SER A 169 -31.55 -24.35 0.39
CA SER A 169 -31.34 -22.91 0.17
C SER A 169 -29.87 -22.52 0.03
N TYR A 170 -28.98 -23.18 0.78
CA TYR A 170 -27.54 -23.02 0.65
C TYR A 170 -26.81 -24.34 0.93
N LYS A 171 -25.57 -24.44 0.44
CA LYS A 171 -24.71 -25.60 0.65
C LYS A 171 -23.31 -25.14 0.99
N VAL A 172 -22.79 -25.61 2.12
CA VAL A 172 -21.42 -25.34 2.56
C VAL A 172 -20.61 -26.62 2.43
N ASN A 173 -19.51 -26.54 1.69
CA ASN A 173 -18.62 -27.67 1.48
C ASN A 173 -17.43 -27.57 2.44
N PHE A 174 -17.02 -28.71 2.98
CA PHE A 174 -15.88 -28.83 3.89
C PHE A 174 -14.92 -29.86 3.31
N GLY A 175 -13.90 -29.40 2.60
CA GLY A 175 -12.75 -30.17 2.15
C GLY A 175 -11.47 -29.73 2.84
N GLU A 176 -10.37 -30.42 2.54
CA GLU A 176 -9.06 -30.10 3.10
C GLU A 176 -8.64 -28.66 2.78
N GLU A 177 -8.92 -28.18 1.56
CA GLU A 177 -8.62 -26.81 1.14
C GLU A 177 -9.40 -25.77 1.95
N GLU A 178 -10.70 -25.98 2.17
CA GLU A 178 -11.52 -25.08 2.99
C GLU A 178 -11.06 -25.05 4.45
N PHE A 179 -10.65 -26.19 5.01
CA PHE A 179 -10.07 -26.24 6.35
C PHE A 179 -8.74 -25.49 6.41
N MET A 180 -7.83 -25.75 5.46
CA MET A 180 -6.55 -25.04 5.38
C MET A 180 -6.75 -23.53 5.33
N ASN A 181 -7.66 -23.05 4.48
CA ASN A 181 -7.93 -21.62 4.35
C ASN A 181 -8.50 -21.03 5.65
N TYR A 182 -9.46 -21.72 6.29
CA TYR A 182 -10.01 -21.28 7.57
C TYR A 182 -8.95 -21.18 8.67
N PHE A 183 -8.11 -22.22 8.83
CA PHE A 183 -7.04 -22.21 9.82
C PHE A 183 -5.98 -21.15 9.50
N LYS A 184 -5.65 -20.93 8.23
CA LYS A 184 -4.72 -19.86 7.81
C LYS A 184 -5.24 -18.48 8.20
N GLU A 185 -6.51 -18.20 7.91
CA GLU A 185 -7.14 -16.92 8.29
C GLU A 185 -7.16 -16.72 9.81
N PHE A 186 -7.38 -17.79 10.57
CA PHE A 186 -7.40 -17.73 12.03
C PHE A 186 -6.01 -17.56 12.67
N LEU A 187 -5.01 -18.30 12.19
CA LEU A 187 -3.67 -18.32 12.79
C LEU A 187 -2.81 -17.14 12.37
N ARG A 188 -2.95 -16.63 11.14
CA ARG A 188 -2.07 -15.59 10.60
C ARG A 188 -2.02 -14.32 11.47
N PRO A 189 -3.13 -13.75 11.98
CA PRO A 189 -3.07 -12.58 12.85
C PRO A 189 -2.27 -12.82 14.14
N GLN A 190 -2.45 -13.99 14.75
CA GLN A 190 -1.77 -14.37 15.99
C GLN A 190 -0.26 -14.60 15.74
N LEU A 191 0.08 -15.25 14.63
CA LEU A 191 1.48 -15.46 14.24
C LEU A 191 2.19 -14.15 13.93
N VAL A 192 1.53 -13.20 13.28
CA VAL A 192 2.09 -11.86 13.05
C VAL A 192 2.39 -11.15 14.37
N GLU A 193 1.47 -11.19 15.34
CA GLU A 193 1.67 -10.60 16.68
C GLU A 193 2.80 -11.30 17.48
N MET A 194 2.99 -12.60 17.28
CA MET A 194 4.06 -13.35 17.96
C MET A 194 5.44 -13.13 17.34
N LEU A 195 5.51 -12.94 16.01
CA LEU A 195 6.78 -12.87 15.28
C LEU A 195 7.38 -11.46 15.20
N PHE A 196 6.57 -10.41 15.31
CA PHE A 196 6.96 -9.03 14.98
C PHE A 196 6.46 -7.99 15.96
#